data_AF-A0A3P1V714-F1
#
_entry.id   AF-A0A3P1V714-F1
#
_cell.length_a   1.000
_cell.length_b   1.000
_cell.length_c   1.000
_cell.angle_alpha   90.00
_cell.angle_beta   90.00
_cell.angle_gamma   90.00
#
_symmetry.space_group_name_H-M   'P 1'
#
loop_
_entity.id
_entity.type
_entity.pdbx_description
1 polymer ?
#
loop_
_entity_poly.entity_id
_entity_poly.type
_entity_poly.pdbx_seq_one_letter_code
_entity_poly.pdbx_strand_id
1 'polypeptide(L)'
;MTLDIVSTTHNNTPEEDEQFKAPAVPHDLFAGKRMPTLKTGRLLKGELSITVKIPEDLYSDLTLRDERGRTTVKTLHDRALAHRKLLNFLNNYRWALNEDNVLEISDDKTINPLTDLPRVRRAITALEIEVSDEIDRLYRWSHKLKYGSDYQFVIDSPTQ
;
A
#
# COMPACT_ATOMS: atom_id res chain seq x y z
N MET A 1 -34.97 -33.67 -30.63
CA MET A 1 -34.18 -34.05 -29.45
C MET A 1 -33.69 -32.77 -28.81
N THR A 2 -34.38 -32.33 -27.77
CA THR A 2 -34.05 -31.16 -26.95
C THR A 2 -33.33 -31.67 -25.71
N LEU A 3 -32.12 -31.16 -25.46
CA LEU A 3 -31.35 -31.45 -24.26
C LEU A 3 -31.73 -30.44 -23.18
N ASP A 4 -32.44 -30.92 -22.17
CA ASP A 4 -32.64 -30.23 -20.90
C ASP A 4 -31.32 -30.23 -20.12
N ILE A 5 -30.80 -29.03 -19.83
CA ILE A 5 -29.67 -28.85 -18.92
C ILE A 5 -30.23 -28.40 -17.57
N VAL A 6 -30.33 -29.35 -16.64
CA VAL A 6 -30.32 -29.05 -15.21
C VAL A 6 -28.86 -29.00 -14.78
N SER A 7 -28.41 -27.89 -14.19
CA SER A 7 -27.45 -27.94 -13.08
C SER A 7 -27.17 -26.57 -12.44
N THR A 8 -27.60 -26.50 -11.18
CA THR A 8 -26.95 -25.85 -10.04
C THR A 8 -26.54 -24.39 -10.16
N THR A 9 -27.44 -23.55 -9.66
CA THR A 9 -27.14 -22.28 -8.99
C THR A 9 -26.02 -22.47 -7.97
N HIS A 10 -24.80 -22.03 -8.29
CA HIS A 10 -23.82 -21.71 -7.26
C HIS A 10 -24.22 -20.36 -6.66
N ASN A 11 -24.91 -20.43 -5.52
CA ASN A 11 -24.94 -19.34 -4.56
C ASN A 11 -23.51 -19.17 -4.03
N ASN A 12 -22.68 -18.45 -4.79
CA ASN A 12 -21.44 -17.90 -4.26
C ASN A 12 -21.83 -16.70 -3.40
N THR A 13 -21.91 -16.95 -2.10
CA THR A 13 -21.94 -15.91 -1.07
C THR A 13 -20.77 -14.96 -1.32
N PRO A 14 -20.98 -13.64 -1.52
CA PRO A 14 -19.88 -12.70 -1.62
C PRO A 14 -19.44 -12.33 -0.19
N GLU A 15 -18.74 -13.25 0.48
CA GLU A 15 -18.15 -12.99 1.81
C GLU A 15 -16.65 -12.64 1.76
N GLU A 16 -16.06 -12.47 0.57
CA GLU A 16 -14.61 -12.18 0.43
C GLU A 16 -14.27 -10.70 0.11
N ASP A 17 -15.25 -9.84 -0.19
CA ASP A 17 -14.96 -8.46 -0.65
C ASP A 17 -15.00 -7.37 0.45
N GLU A 18 -15.40 -7.71 1.68
CA GLU A 18 -15.46 -6.70 2.76
C GLU A 18 -14.12 -6.46 3.46
N GLN A 19 -13.13 -7.34 3.32
CA GLN A 19 -11.81 -7.20 3.99
C GLN A 19 -10.84 -6.24 3.30
N PHE A 20 -11.17 -5.74 2.11
CA PHE A 20 -10.37 -4.76 1.38
C PHE A 20 -11.18 -3.56 0.90
N LYS A 21 -12.17 -3.10 1.67
CA LYS A 21 -12.70 -1.75 1.49
C LYS A 21 -11.55 -0.76 1.70
N ALA A 22 -11.01 -0.27 0.59
CA ALA A 22 -9.96 0.72 0.61
C ALA A 22 -10.44 1.94 1.42
N PRO A 23 -9.59 2.54 2.27
CA PRO A 23 -9.97 3.79 2.91
C PRO A 23 -10.32 4.80 1.81
N ALA A 24 -11.57 5.25 1.79
CA ALA A 24 -11.98 6.38 0.96
C ALA A 24 -11.09 7.55 1.35
N VAL A 25 -10.37 8.12 0.39
CA VAL A 25 -9.48 9.27 0.61
C VAL A 25 -10.31 10.37 1.27
N PRO A 26 -10.13 10.68 2.58
CA PRO A 26 -10.98 11.67 3.23
C PRO A 26 -10.80 13.02 2.55
N HIS A 27 -11.89 13.75 2.28
CA HIS A 27 -11.81 15.11 1.74
C HIS A 27 -10.92 16.03 2.61
N ASP A 28 -10.89 15.76 3.92
CA ASP A 28 -10.04 16.40 4.92
C ASP A 28 -8.53 16.28 4.65
N LEU A 29 -8.06 15.33 3.83
CA LEU A 29 -6.63 15.19 3.49
C LEU A 29 -6.06 16.43 2.82
N PHE A 30 -6.88 17.11 2.03
CA PHE A 30 -6.51 18.33 1.32
C PHE A 30 -6.84 19.59 2.13
N ALA A 31 -7.48 19.48 3.29
CA ALA A 31 -8.00 20.61 4.07
C ALA A 31 -6.95 21.27 5.00
N GLY A 32 -5.66 21.19 4.66
CA GLY A 32 -4.59 21.90 5.39
C GLY A 32 -4.29 21.44 6.82
N LYS A 33 -4.95 20.38 7.33
CA LYS A 33 -4.63 19.81 8.66
C LYS A 33 -3.22 19.20 8.66
N ARG A 34 -2.51 19.32 9.79
CA ARG A 34 -1.21 18.66 9.98
C ARG A 34 -1.45 17.16 10.11
N MET A 35 -0.97 16.39 9.13
CA MET A 35 -1.12 14.94 9.07
C MET A 35 0.26 14.28 8.92
N PRO A 36 0.43 13.02 9.32
CA PRO A 36 1.64 12.28 9.00
C PRO A 36 1.82 12.22 7.49
N THR A 37 3.07 12.22 7.04
CA THR A 37 3.40 12.26 5.61
C THR A 37 4.32 11.13 5.21
N LEU A 38 4.05 10.54 4.05
CA LEU A 38 4.92 9.61 3.36
C LEU A 38 5.70 10.35 2.27
N LYS A 39 7.03 10.23 2.28
CA LYS A 39 7.93 10.83 1.30
C LYS A 39 8.71 9.74 0.60
N THR A 40 9.07 9.96 -0.67
CA THR A 40 9.97 9.05 -1.40
C THR A 40 11.32 8.97 -0.71
N GLY A 41 11.79 7.75 -0.46
CA GLY A 41 13.06 7.52 0.22
C GLY A 41 14.27 7.75 -0.68
N ARG A 42 14.10 7.60 -2.00
CA ARG A 42 15.16 7.82 -3.00
C ARG A 42 14.68 8.74 -4.12
N LEU A 43 15.35 9.88 -4.25
CA LEU A 43 15.11 10.82 -5.35
C LEU A 43 15.97 10.44 -6.55
N LEU A 44 15.33 10.03 -7.64
CA LEU A 44 15.99 9.92 -8.94
C LEU A 44 16.23 11.34 -9.50
N LYS A 45 17.40 11.56 -10.09
CA LYS A 45 17.76 12.86 -10.66
C LYS A 45 16.78 13.22 -11.77
N GLY A 46 16.06 14.33 -11.60
CA GLY A 46 15.04 14.79 -12.55
C GLY A 46 13.61 14.34 -12.23
N GLU A 47 13.38 13.54 -11.19
CA GLU A 47 12.04 13.21 -10.69
C GLU A 47 11.56 14.20 -9.63
N LEU A 48 10.22 14.32 -9.50
CA LEU A 48 9.62 15.18 -8.47
C LEU A 48 9.75 14.52 -7.10
N SER A 49 10.14 15.30 -6.10
CA SER A 49 9.98 14.92 -4.70
C SER A 49 8.54 15.14 -4.29
N ILE A 50 7.81 14.06 -4.01
CA ILE A 50 6.43 14.14 -3.54
C ILE A 50 6.34 13.77 -2.06
N THR A 51 5.39 14.40 -1.39
CA THR A 51 5.02 14.21 0.00
C THR A 51 3.51 13.97 0.06
N VAL A 52 3.12 12.73 0.37
CA VAL A 52 1.72 12.33 0.46
C VAL A 52 1.28 12.37 1.92
N LYS A 53 0.20 13.08 2.23
CA LYS A 53 -0.45 13.02 3.55
C LYS A 53 -1.13 11.66 3.70
N ILE A 54 -0.93 11.02 4.85
CA ILE A 54 -1.54 9.73 5.19
C ILE A 54 -2.42 9.86 6.44
N PRO A 55 -3.54 9.13 6.52
CA PRO A 55 -4.37 9.06 7.72
C PRO A 55 -3.59 8.61 8.97
N GLU A 56 -3.95 9.14 10.15
CA GLU A 56 -3.24 8.84 11.41
C GLU A 56 -3.40 7.39 11.87
N ASP A 57 -4.57 6.79 11.63
CA ASP A 57 -4.85 5.38 11.86
C ASP A 57 -3.92 4.50 11.01
N LEU A 58 -3.80 4.82 9.71
CA LEU A 58 -2.87 4.13 8.82
C LEU A 58 -1.42 4.30 9.26
N TYR A 59 -1.02 5.51 9.68
CA TYR A 59 0.32 5.75 10.22
C TYR A 59 0.62 4.93 11.49
N SER A 60 -0.38 4.81 12.38
CA SER A 60 -0.27 4.02 13.61
C SER A 60 -0.07 2.52 13.27
N ASP A 61 -0.84 2.00 12.32
CA ASP A 61 -0.70 0.62 11.83
C ASP A 61 0.68 0.36 11.19
N LEU A 62 1.23 1.34 10.45
CA LEU A 62 2.54 1.23 9.78
C LEU A 62 3.72 1.19 10.77
N THR A 63 3.55 1.83 11.94
CA THR A 63 4.57 1.97 12.99
C THR A 63 4.37 1.03 14.18
N LEU A 64 3.44 0.09 14.06
CA LEU A 64 3.00 -0.83 15.11
C LEU A 64 4.18 -1.58 15.78
N ARG A 65 4.13 -1.64 17.11
CA ARG A 65 5.05 -2.40 17.97
C ARG A 65 4.24 -3.20 18.99
N ASP A 66 4.85 -4.22 19.60
CA ASP A 66 4.20 -4.95 20.70
C ASP A 66 4.04 -4.05 21.93
N GLU A 67 3.32 -4.52 22.95
CA GLU A 67 3.07 -3.80 24.21
C GLU A 67 4.36 -3.37 24.95
N ARG A 68 5.51 -3.98 24.60
CA ARG A 68 6.83 -3.68 25.16
C ARG A 68 7.71 -2.88 24.20
N GLY A 69 7.15 -2.38 23.10
CA GLY A 69 7.86 -1.61 22.07
C GLY A 69 8.75 -2.43 21.14
N ARG A 70 8.61 -3.76 21.13
CA ARG A 70 9.45 -4.69 20.36
C ARG A 70 8.83 -5.05 19.02
N THR A 71 9.71 -5.38 18.08
CA THR A 71 9.35 -5.99 16.81
C THR A 71 9.28 -7.50 16.98
N THR A 72 8.09 -8.07 16.75
CA THR A 72 7.80 -9.51 16.75
C THR A 72 7.36 -9.97 15.36
N VAL A 73 7.31 -11.30 15.16
CA VAL A 73 6.76 -11.91 13.93
C VAL A 73 5.35 -11.40 13.64
N LYS A 74 4.49 -11.32 14.67
CA LYS A 74 3.13 -10.80 14.56
C LYS A 74 3.12 -9.34 14.11
N THR A 75 3.86 -8.47 14.80
CA THR A 75 3.88 -7.03 14.45
C THR A 75 4.46 -6.78 13.07
N LEU A 76 5.40 -7.59 12.59
CA LEU A 76 5.90 -7.49 11.21
C LEU A 76 4.85 -7.89 10.19
N HIS A 77 4.08 -8.94 10.47
CA HIS A 77 2.96 -9.35 9.63
C HIS A 77 1.87 -8.28 9.58
N ASP A 78 1.46 -7.75 10.73
CA ASP A 78 0.44 -6.70 10.83
C ASP A 78 0.90 -5.43 10.11
N ARG A 79 2.17 -5.03 10.25
CA ARG A 79 2.76 -3.94 9.48
C ARG A 79 2.74 -4.23 7.98
N ALA A 80 3.01 -5.45 7.53
CA ALA A 80 2.94 -5.80 6.10
C ALA A 80 1.50 -5.65 5.56
N LEU A 81 0.49 -6.04 6.33
CA LEU A 81 -0.92 -5.80 5.99
C LEU A 81 -1.25 -4.30 5.95
N ALA A 82 -0.72 -3.51 6.87
CA ALA A 82 -0.85 -2.04 6.84
C ALA A 82 -0.24 -1.43 5.58
N HIS A 83 0.92 -1.93 5.13
CA HIS A 83 1.53 -1.49 3.87
C HIS A 83 0.68 -1.89 2.64
N ARG A 84 -0.03 -3.03 2.67
CA ARG A 84 -1.02 -3.36 1.63
C ARG A 84 -2.20 -2.37 1.61
N LYS A 85 -2.71 -1.97 2.78
CA LYS A 85 -3.72 -0.90 2.88
C LYS A 85 -3.18 0.42 2.32
N LEU A 86 -1.90 0.73 2.60
CA LEU A 86 -1.22 1.91 2.08
C LEU A 86 -1.11 1.88 0.54
N LEU A 87 -0.84 0.74 -0.09
CA LEU A 87 -0.87 0.64 -1.56
C LEU A 87 -2.24 1.02 -2.14
N ASN A 88 -3.31 0.47 -1.56
CA ASN A 88 -4.67 0.80 -2.00
C ASN A 88 -4.97 2.29 -1.79
N PHE A 89 -4.54 2.85 -0.66
CA PHE A 89 -4.66 4.27 -0.38
C PHE A 89 -3.91 5.12 -1.42
N LEU A 90 -2.65 4.80 -1.74
CA LEU A 90 -1.85 5.53 -2.72
C LEU A 90 -2.45 5.46 -4.12
N ASN A 91 -2.98 4.30 -4.53
CA ASN A 91 -3.67 4.16 -5.80
C ASN A 91 -4.91 5.06 -5.85
N ASN A 92 -5.76 5.03 -4.82
CA ASN A 92 -6.94 5.90 -4.75
C ASN A 92 -6.55 7.39 -4.73
N TYR A 93 -5.50 7.73 -3.97
CA TYR A 93 -4.95 9.08 -3.88
C TYR A 93 -4.47 9.57 -5.24
N ARG A 94 -3.77 8.72 -6.01
CA ARG A 94 -3.32 9.00 -7.39
C ARG A 94 -4.49 9.33 -8.32
N TRP A 95 -5.61 8.61 -8.19
CA TRP A 95 -6.81 8.82 -8.99
C TRP A 95 -7.62 10.05 -8.57
N ALA A 96 -7.64 10.36 -7.28
CA ALA A 96 -8.32 11.53 -6.73
C ALA A 96 -7.61 12.87 -7.05
N LEU A 97 -6.36 12.81 -7.53
CA LEU A 97 -5.61 14.00 -7.90
C LEU A 97 -6.12 14.66 -9.17
N ASN A 98 -6.25 15.97 -9.08
CA ASN A 98 -6.62 16.87 -10.15
C ASN A 98 -5.85 18.19 -10.02
N GLU A 99 -6.13 19.12 -10.93
CA GLU A 99 -5.44 20.42 -10.99
C GLU A 99 -5.69 21.28 -9.73
N ASP A 100 -6.82 21.09 -9.05
CA ASP A 100 -7.21 21.87 -7.87
C ASP A 100 -6.46 21.45 -6.59
N ASN A 101 -6.05 20.18 -6.49
CA ASN A 101 -5.49 19.60 -5.27
C ASN A 101 -4.04 19.09 -5.39
N VAL A 102 -3.44 19.10 -6.58
CA VAL A 102 -2.08 18.58 -6.81
C VAL A 102 -0.99 19.37 -6.05
N LEU A 103 -1.24 20.63 -5.70
CA LEU A 103 -0.33 21.43 -4.89
C LEU A 103 -0.21 20.94 -3.44
N GLU A 104 -1.16 20.12 -2.97
CA GLU A 104 -1.14 19.54 -1.62
C GLU A 104 -0.12 18.41 -1.45
N ILE A 105 0.45 17.91 -2.57
CA ILE A 105 1.38 16.76 -2.59
C ILE A 105 2.84 17.17 -2.38
N SER A 106 3.13 18.44 -2.15
CA SER A 106 4.48 18.92 -2.36
C SER A 106 4.87 20.04 -1.41
N ASP A 107 6.03 19.87 -0.77
CA ASP A 107 6.78 21.01 -0.20
C ASP A 107 7.46 21.84 -1.32
N ASP A 108 7.54 21.29 -2.55
CA ASP A 108 8.10 21.93 -3.73
C ASP A 108 7.08 22.87 -4.38
N LYS A 109 7.33 24.18 -4.21
CA LYS A 109 6.51 25.28 -4.73
C LYS A 109 6.63 25.48 -6.24
N THR A 110 7.41 24.65 -6.93
CA THR A 110 7.65 24.77 -8.38
C THR A 110 6.69 23.95 -9.25
N ILE A 111 5.83 23.13 -8.63
CA ILE A 111 4.83 22.33 -9.36
C ILE A 111 3.83 23.25 -10.05
N ASN A 112 3.66 23.05 -11.36
CA ASN A 112 2.59 23.65 -12.14
C ASN A 112 1.42 22.64 -12.28
N PRO A 113 0.26 22.89 -11.67
CA PRO A 113 -0.85 21.94 -11.65
C PRO A 113 -1.31 21.43 -13.01
N LEU A 114 -1.28 22.30 -14.02
CA LEU A 114 -1.77 22.01 -15.36
C LEU A 114 -0.85 21.07 -16.15
N THR A 115 0.45 21.10 -15.85
CA THR A 115 1.47 20.38 -16.65
C THR A 115 2.12 19.23 -15.89
N ASP A 116 2.23 19.34 -14.57
CA ASP A 116 2.96 18.38 -13.74
C ASP A 116 2.07 17.27 -13.17
N LEU A 117 0.74 17.33 -13.32
CA LEU A 117 -0.17 16.28 -12.82
C LEU A 117 0.23 14.86 -13.27
N PRO A 118 0.58 14.59 -14.55
CA PRO A 118 1.07 13.28 -14.96
C PRO A 118 2.40 12.89 -14.27
N ARG A 119 3.28 13.87 -14.02
CA ARG A 119 4.58 13.65 -13.36
C ARG A 119 4.40 13.34 -11.88
N VAL A 120 3.48 14.02 -11.21
CA VAL A 120 3.09 13.73 -9.82
C VAL A 120 2.47 12.34 -9.70
N ARG A 121 1.57 11.96 -10.62
CA ARG A 121 1.00 10.60 -10.63
C ARG A 121 2.07 9.52 -10.82
N ARG A 122 3.08 9.76 -11.67
CA ARG A 122 4.23 8.84 -11.82
C ARG A 122 5.06 8.74 -10.54
N ALA A 123 5.29 9.86 -9.86
CA ALA A 123 5.99 9.87 -8.58
C ALA A 123 5.23 9.06 -7.51
N ILE A 124 3.89 9.09 -7.51
CA ILE A 124 3.09 8.21 -6.63
C ILE A 124 3.26 6.74 -7.01
N THR A 125 3.28 6.41 -8.30
CA THR A 125 3.57 5.04 -8.74
C THR A 125 4.96 4.58 -8.26
N ALA A 126 5.97 5.44 -8.28
CA ALA A 126 7.28 5.11 -7.73
C ALA A 126 7.20 4.81 -6.21
N LEU A 127 6.39 5.58 -5.48
CA LEU A 127 6.14 5.36 -4.06
C LEU A 127 5.38 4.04 -3.80
N GLU A 128 4.42 3.68 -4.66
CA GLU A 128 3.74 2.38 -4.62
C GLU A 128 4.75 1.23 -4.75
N ILE A 129 5.73 1.37 -5.65
CA ILE A 129 6.81 0.36 -5.81
C ILE A 129 7.66 0.27 -4.53
N GLU A 130 8.08 1.40 -3.95
CA GLU A 130 8.85 1.40 -2.69
C GLU A 130 8.08 0.73 -1.54
N VAL A 131 6.77 0.98 -1.44
CA VAL A 131 5.90 0.34 -0.44
C VAL A 131 5.79 -1.17 -0.69
N SER A 132 5.69 -1.60 -1.95
CA SER A 132 5.68 -3.03 -2.31
C SER A 132 6.97 -3.74 -1.90
N ASP A 133 8.12 -3.13 -2.15
CA ASP A 133 9.42 -3.68 -1.76
C ASP A 133 9.55 -3.81 -0.23
N GLU A 134 8.99 -2.86 0.52
CA GLU A 134 8.96 -2.91 1.99
C GLU A 134 8.05 -4.03 2.49
N ILE A 135 6.92 -4.33 1.84
CA ILE A 135 6.07 -5.50 2.16
C ILE A 135 6.90 -6.79 2.08
N ASP A 136 7.62 -6.98 0.96
CA ASP A 136 8.46 -8.17 0.77
C ASP A 136 9.60 -8.22 1.79
N ARG A 137 10.16 -7.08 2.16
CA ARG A 137 11.18 -6.99 3.21
C ARG A 137 10.61 -7.38 4.57
N LEU A 138 9.41 -6.93 4.93
CA LEU A 138 8.74 -7.27 6.19
C LEU A 138 8.43 -8.76 6.27
N TYR A 139 7.93 -9.37 5.19
CA TYR A 139 7.72 -10.83 5.14
C TYR A 139 9.04 -11.61 5.26
N ARG A 140 10.10 -11.18 4.55
CA ARG A 140 11.43 -11.79 4.69
C ARG A 140 11.96 -11.70 6.12
N TRP A 141 11.79 -10.56 6.78
CA TRP A 141 12.19 -10.38 8.18
C TRP A 141 11.36 -11.22 9.14
N SER A 142 10.05 -11.29 8.92
CA SER A 142 9.13 -12.14 9.68
C SER A 142 9.54 -13.60 9.59
N HIS A 143 9.85 -14.07 8.39
CA HIS A 143 10.36 -15.41 8.14
C HIS A 143 11.69 -15.66 8.86
N LYS A 144 12.67 -14.76 8.74
CA LYS A 144 13.97 -14.87 9.44
C LYS A 144 13.82 -14.91 10.96
N LEU A 145 12.92 -14.12 11.54
CA LEU A 145 12.64 -14.14 12.97
C LEU A 145 11.96 -15.44 13.42
N LYS A 146 11.08 -16.00 12.59
CA LYS A 146 10.33 -17.22 12.93
C LYS A 146 11.18 -18.49 12.80
N TYR A 147 12.01 -18.57 11.76
CA TYR A 147 12.68 -19.80 11.36
C TYR A 147 14.22 -19.75 11.43
N GLY A 148 14.79 -18.58 11.73
CA GLY A 148 16.24 -18.36 11.65
C GLY A 148 16.70 -17.99 10.24
N SER A 149 17.97 -17.58 10.12
CA SER A 149 18.54 -17.12 8.84
C SER A 149 18.91 -18.26 7.89
N ASP A 150 19.06 -19.47 8.43
CA ASP A 150 19.54 -20.65 7.70
C ASP A 150 18.41 -21.60 7.28
N TYR A 151 17.15 -21.21 7.50
CA TYR A 151 16.01 -22.01 7.10
C TYR A 151 15.92 -22.11 5.57
N GLN A 152 16.04 -23.32 5.05
CA GLN A 152 15.83 -23.67 3.65
C GLN A 152 14.55 -24.49 3.54
N PHE A 153 13.74 -24.22 2.51
CA PHE A 153 12.65 -25.11 2.13
C PHE A 153 13.11 -25.99 0.96
N VAL A 154 12.76 -27.27 0.99
CA VAL A 154 12.99 -28.22 -0.10
C VAL A 154 11.68 -28.37 -0.86
N ILE A 155 11.70 -28.10 -2.16
CA ILE A 155 10.60 -28.50 -3.05
C ILE A 155 10.90 -29.93 -3.47
N ASP A 156 10.14 -30.86 -2.92
CA ASP A 156 10.23 -32.26 -3.34
C ASP A 156 9.47 -32.40 -4.66
N SER A 157 10.20 -32.62 -5.76
CA SER A 157 9.58 -32.95 -7.04
C SER A 157 9.23 -34.43 -7.02
N PRO A 158 8.00 -34.83 -7.39
CA PRO A 158 7.68 -36.25 -7.50
C PRO A 158 8.60 -36.86 -8.56
N THR A 159 9.47 -37.77 -8.13
CA THR A 159 10.35 -38.56 -8.99
C THR A 159 9.47 -39.30 -10.01
N GLN A 160 9.69 -39.03 -11.30
CA GLN A 160 9.06 -39.77 -12.40
C GLN A 160 9.62 -41.19 -12.50
#